data_AF-A0A920TGJ4-F1
#
_entry.id   AF-A0A920TGJ4-F1
#
_cell.length_a   1.000
_cell.length_b   1.000
_cell.length_c   1.000
_cell.angle_alpha   90.00
_cell.angle_beta   90.00
_cell.angle_gamma   90.00
#
_symmetry.space_group_name_H-M   'P 1'
#
loop_
_entity.id
_entity.type
_entity.pdbx_description
1 polymer ?
#
loop_
_entity_poly.entity_id
_entity_poly.type
_entity_poly.pdbx_seq_one_letter_code
_entity_poly.pdbx_strand_id
1 'polypeptide(L)'
;MQSDKFIRLMTDARWFDLTQAMSIFTPPWPGEMPLQIQFFKRLTGSFIGGQGANGQLIEWSNNTGTHLVGPRAFHSGERAIADIPLSDLCGEGVIVDISDDVSDYSLYTPEMITSRAEVKSGDILIINTGYHKYGYDQPDVLNESAQGGIENKEFGFYLRHPGPSPEFFDWAMDMNIKLIGVDCGCAEHPMNTNLRYMHEREFEKAQAKVQEVYGKDWDELFPQDWYYELTHVTMPKSGMLLAESLGGQINEIGNQRAWVMVQPLPFMEVESSWSRAVAILPPDGMESSNFFAAMETAEMLDMTLPFSVQTPQWANYIPLSIDYTKRVGGHNFGMGRNNANCRASFHLATHMDGEKHFSISGRSIGETPLDYWVGAGAVADISDKVSDSSVYTPEMIEEAVDVHENDILIIKTGYCKYGWNSPDSNEFRYMIKHPGPSPDFADWCIEKKIKWIGIDCVAMEHPMNTIQRVFHPKTFDEAEKKLNERFGKDWDEMYPLDQYYQDMHLNLFPKGIVHAENLGGALANMESGRYFIGCFVQKGMELASCWGRFVAFRE
;
A
#
# COMPACT_ATOMS: atom_id res chain seq x y z
N MET A 1 -16.59 -25.16 4.65
CA MET A 1 -16.04 -26.39 4.05
C MET A 1 -15.24 -26.13 2.76
N GLN A 2 -15.73 -25.35 1.79
CA GLN A 2 -14.92 -24.88 0.64
C GLN A 2 -14.05 -23.65 1.00
N SER A 3 -14.62 -22.63 1.67
CA SER A 3 -13.87 -21.48 2.23
C SER A 3 -12.64 -21.90 3.05
N ASP A 4 -12.78 -22.92 3.89
CA ASP A 4 -11.68 -23.41 4.75
C ASP A 4 -10.53 -24.03 3.94
N LYS A 5 -10.82 -24.60 2.76
CA LYS A 5 -9.79 -25.17 1.89
C LYS A 5 -8.95 -24.08 1.26
N PHE A 6 -9.59 -23.02 0.75
CA PHE A 6 -8.87 -21.89 0.15
C PHE A 6 -8.09 -21.08 1.20
N ILE A 7 -8.65 -20.88 2.40
CA ILE A 7 -7.93 -20.23 3.51
C ILE A 7 -6.66 -21.02 3.87
N ARG A 8 -6.76 -22.35 3.98
CA ARG A 8 -5.59 -23.22 4.20
C ARG A 8 -4.60 -23.13 3.05
N LEU A 9 -5.07 -23.16 1.81
CA LEU A 9 -4.21 -22.98 0.63
C LEU A 9 -3.37 -21.70 0.74
N MET A 10 -4.00 -20.57 1.09
CA MET A 10 -3.32 -19.27 1.19
C MET A 10 -2.44 -19.14 2.44
N THR A 11 -2.79 -19.83 3.53
CA THR A 11 -1.99 -19.90 4.76
C THR A 11 -0.72 -20.72 4.55
N ASP A 12 -0.81 -21.81 3.79
CA ASP A 12 0.32 -22.70 3.50
C ASP A 12 1.15 -22.23 2.28
N ALA A 13 0.63 -21.25 1.52
CA ALA A 13 1.34 -20.66 0.39
C ALA A 13 2.58 -19.88 0.85
N ARG A 14 3.59 -19.79 -0.03
CA ARG A 14 4.86 -19.14 0.30
C ARG A 14 4.86 -17.70 -0.22
N TRP A 15 4.80 -16.75 0.70
CA TRP A 15 4.73 -15.32 0.43
C TRP A 15 6.11 -14.66 0.44
N PHE A 16 6.35 -13.79 -0.54
CA PHE A 16 7.58 -13.03 -0.70
C PHE A 16 7.26 -11.55 -0.77
N ASP A 17 7.88 -10.74 0.09
CA ASP A 17 7.74 -9.28 0.10
C ASP A 17 8.68 -8.66 -0.93
N LEU A 18 8.12 -8.11 -2.02
CA LEU A 18 8.88 -7.48 -3.11
C LEU A 18 9.05 -5.97 -2.92
N THR A 19 8.82 -5.48 -1.70
CA THR A 19 8.79 -4.06 -1.37
C THR A 19 10.05 -3.65 -0.62
N GLN A 20 10.73 -2.61 -1.12
CA GLN A 20 11.82 -1.97 -0.39
C GLN A 20 11.27 -1.32 0.87
N ALA A 21 12.09 -1.22 1.92
CA ALA A 21 11.72 -0.34 3.03
C ALA A 21 11.54 1.11 2.51
N MET A 22 10.88 1.96 3.28
CA MET A 22 10.77 3.38 2.96
C MET A 22 11.08 4.21 4.21
N SER A 23 11.91 5.24 4.06
CA SER A 23 12.39 6.09 5.14
C SER A 23 12.57 7.52 4.63
N ILE A 24 12.75 8.47 5.55
CA ILE A 24 13.26 9.81 5.21
C ILE A 24 14.63 9.77 4.52
N PHE A 25 15.34 8.64 4.59
CA PHE A 25 16.59 8.39 3.86
C PHE A 25 16.38 7.74 2.48
N THR A 26 15.15 7.35 2.14
CA THR A 26 14.84 6.90 0.79
C THR A 26 14.88 8.11 -0.14
N PRO A 27 15.83 8.15 -1.10
CA PRO A 27 15.86 9.22 -2.07
C PRO A 27 14.57 9.20 -2.91
N PRO A 28 14.02 10.35 -3.29
CA PRO A 28 12.97 10.43 -4.31
C PRO A 28 13.61 10.37 -5.71
N TRP A 29 12.79 10.27 -6.77
CA TRP A 29 13.28 10.51 -8.13
C TRP A 29 14.00 11.88 -8.23
N PRO A 30 15.14 11.99 -8.94
CA PRO A 30 15.93 13.22 -8.91
C PRO A 30 15.13 14.49 -9.28
N GLY A 31 15.24 15.51 -8.42
CA GLY A 31 14.51 16.77 -8.53
C GLY A 31 13.11 16.76 -7.91
N GLU A 32 12.68 15.66 -7.28
CA GLU A 32 11.42 15.59 -6.55
C GLU A 32 11.59 15.82 -5.05
N MET A 33 10.45 16.04 -4.38
CA MET A 33 10.40 16.30 -2.95
C MET A 33 10.66 14.99 -2.18
N PRO A 34 11.62 14.97 -1.25
CA PRO A 34 11.86 13.80 -0.41
C PRO A 34 10.72 13.58 0.58
N LEU A 35 10.61 12.36 1.09
CA LEU A 35 9.70 12.03 2.19
C LEU A 35 10.07 12.84 3.45
N GLN A 36 9.12 13.60 3.96
CA GLN A 36 9.23 14.32 5.22
C GLN A 36 8.20 13.80 6.20
N ILE A 37 8.62 13.60 7.45
CA ILE A 37 7.79 13.08 8.52
C ILE A 37 7.96 13.99 9.74
N GLN A 38 6.87 14.57 10.21
CA GLN A 38 6.87 15.47 11.36
C GLN A 38 5.78 15.05 12.35
N PHE A 39 6.11 14.98 13.64
CA PHE A 39 5.07 14.83 14.65
C PHE A 39 4.42 16.19 14.93
N PHE A 40 3.13 16.32 14.68
CA PHE A 40 2.35 17.48 15.13
C PHE A 40 1.62 17.20 16.46
N LYS A 41 1.56 15.94 16.88
CA LYS A 41 1.01 15.49 18.17
C LYS A 41 1.87 14.37 18.75
N ARG A 42 1.98 14.33 20.08
CA ARG A 42 2.73 13.32 20.84
C ARG A 42 1.86 12.76 21.98
N LEU A 43 2.24 11.58 22.50
CA LEU A 43 1.51 10.88 23.57
C LEU A 43 1.27 11.73 24.83
N THR A 44 2.16 12.66 25.18
CA THR A 44 1.97 13.53 26.37
C THR A 44 1.09 14.76 26.09
N GLY A 45 0.77 15.04 24.83
CA GLY A 45 0.12 16.27 24.39
C GLY A 45 -1.41 16.21 24.29
N SER A 46 -2.08 15.34 25.07
CA SER A 46 -3.55 15.27 25.02
C SER A 46 -4.19 16.51 25.66
N PHE A 47 -5.09 17.16 24.92
CA PHE A 47 -5.95 18.23 25.43
C PHE A 47 -6.88 17.62 26.48
N ILE A 48 -6.62 17.87 27.78
CA ILE A 48 -7.33 17.46 29.01
C ILE A 48 -6.60 16.46 29.95
N GLY A 49 -5.33 16.14 29.70
CA GLY A 49 -4.50 15.43 30.71
C GLY A 49 -4.62 13.91 30.73
N GLY A 50 -5.23 13.30 29.70
CA GLY A 50 -5.15 11.86 29.43
C GLY A 50 -3.91 11.47 28.59
N GLN A 51 -3.69 10.18 28.36
CA GLN A 51 -2.71 9.72 27.37
C GLN A 51 -3.20 10.13 25.97
N GLY A 52 -2.30 10.69 25.16
CA GLY A 52 -2.56 11.11 23.79
C GLY A 52 -2.08 10.09 22.76
N ALA A 53 -2.10 10.50 21.49
CA ALA A 53 -1.66 9.69 20.36
C ALA A 53 -0.54 10.42 19.60
N ASN A 54 0.30 9.66 18.89
CA ASN A 54 1.30 10.19 17.98
C ASN A 54 0.66 10.51 16.63
N GLY A 55 0.48 11.79 16.33
CA GLY A 55 0.01 12.26 15.03
C GLY A 55 1.19 12.68 14.17
N GLN A 56 1.32 12.08 12.99
CA GLN A 56 2.34 12.43 12.00
C GLN A 56 1.72 13.19 10.83
N LEU A 57 2.41 14.25 10.41
CA LEU A 57 2.21 14.96 9.16
C LEU A 57 3.28 14.46 8.18
N ILE A 58 2.84 14.10 6.98
CA ILE A 58 3.66 13.56 5.92
C ILE A 58 3.61 14.51 4.73
N GLU A 59 4.78 14.80 4.15
CA GLU A 59 4.91 15.48 2.87
C GLU A 59 5.76 14.59 1.96
N TRP A 60 5.28 14.26 0.76
CA TRP A 60 5.96 13.31 -0.13
C TRP A 60 5.70 13.57 -1.63
N SER A 61 6.56 13.05 -2.50
CA SER A 61 6.20 12.74 -3.90
C SER A 61 5.84 11.26 -4.01
N ASN A 62 4.88 10.92 -4.88
CA ASN A 62 4.43 9.53 -5.02
C ASN A 62 5.45 8.60 -5.66
N ASN A 63 6.54 9.13 -6.23
CA ASN A 63 7.64 8.36 -6.85
C ASN A 63 8.80 8.12 -5.87
N THR A 64 8.53 8.07 -4.57
CA THR A 64 9.51 7.73 -3.52
C THR A 64 9.25 6.31 -3.02
N GLY A 65 10.27 5.46 -2.99
CA GLY A 65 10.14 4.05 -2.60
C GLY A 65 9.35 3.21 -3.62
N THR A 66 8.93 2.00 -3.23
CA THR A 66 8.14 1.12 -4.11
C THR A 66 6.77 1.71 -4.42
N HIS A 67 6.45 1.87 -5.70
CA HIS A 67 5.21 2.52 -6.13
C HIS A 67 4.71 1.98 -7.47
N LEU A 68 3.40 2.12 -7.69
CA LEU A 68 2.76 1.89 -8.98
C LEU A 68 2.72 3.21 -9.74
N VAL A 69 3.07 3.17 -11.02
CA VAL A 69 2.92 4.28 -11.96
C VAL A 69 1.73 3.96 -12.87
N GLY A 70 0.68 4.76 -12.75
CA GLY A 70 -0.52 4.64 -13.57
C GLY A 70 -0.37 5.35 -14.92
N PRO A 71 -1.30 5.10 -15.86
CA PRO A 71 -1.23 5.70 -17.20
C PRO A 71 -1.36 7.24 -17.17
N ARG A 72 -1.98 7.80 -16.12
CA ARG A 72 -2.00 9.25 -15.86
C ARG A 72 -0.63 9.88 -15.69
N ALA A 73 0.42 9.11 -15.39
CA ALA A 73 1.77 9.64 -15.31
C ALA A 73 2.22 10.20 -16.66
N PHE A 74 1.74 9.58 -17.74
CA PHE A 74 2.13 9.89 -19.09
C PHE A 74 1.02 10.59 -19.90
N HIS A 75 -0.25 10.35 -19.56
CA HIS A 75 -1.39 10.90 -20.28
C HIS A 75 -2.51 11.33 -19.32
N SER A 76 -2.69 12.64 -19.11
CA SER A 76 -3.58 13.19 -18.07
C SER A 76 -5.06 12.78 -18.19
N GLY A 77 -5.52 12.30 -19.35
CA GLY A 77 -6.90 11.86 -19.56
C GLY A 77 -7.17 10.39 -19.22
N GLU A 78 -6.16 9.61 -18.86
CA GLU A 78 -6.31 8.18 -18.57
C GLU A 78 -6.88 7.92 -17.17
N ARG A 79 -7.07 6.65 -16.82
CA ARG A 79 -7.63 6.19 -15.53
C ARG A 79 -6.80 6.62 -14.31
N ALA A 80 -7.48 6.93 -13.19
CA ALA A 80 -6.83 7.17 -11.90
C ALA A 80 -6.22 5.88 -11.34
N ILE A 81 -5.35 5.97 -10.34
CA ILE A 81 -4.93 4.80 -9.56
C ILE A 81 -6.13 4.12 -8.90
N ALA A 82 -7.08 4.90 -8.36
CA ALA A 82 -8.33 4.39 -7.79
C ALA A 82 -9.23 3.64 -8.77
N ASP A 83 -9.09 3.89 -10.08
CA ASP A 83 -9.92 3.28 -11.13
C ASP A 83 -9.31 1.95 -11.64
N ILE A 84 -8.11 1.58 -11.17
CA ILE A 84 -7.43 0.35 -11.57
C ILE A 84 -8.04 -0.84 -10.83
N PRO A 85 -8.64 -1.82 -11.52
CA PRO A 85 -9.23 -2.98 -10.88
C PRO A 85 -8.14 -3.93 -10.37
N LEU A 86 -8.48 -4.71 -9.33
CA LEU A 86 -7.56 -5.72 -8.78
C LEU A 86 -7.10 -6.76 -9.82
N SER A 87 -7.90 -7.03 -10.86
CA SER A 87 -7.53 -7.93 -11.97
C SER A 87 -6.32 -7.47 -12.76
N ASP A 88 -6.03 -6.16 -12.77
CA ASP A 88 -4.88 -5.60 -13.48
C ASP A 88 -3.64 -5.55 -12.57
N LEU A 89 -3.87 -5.55 -11.26
CA LEU A 89 -2.86 -5.44 -10.21
C LEU A 89 -2.41 -6.80 -9.66
N CYS A 90 -3.21 -7.84 -9.88
CA CYS A 90 -3.01 -9.19 -9.39
C CYS A 90 -3.10 -10.20 -10.53
N GLY A 91 -2.29 -11.24 -10.52
CA GLY A 91 -2.43 -12.35 -11.46
C GLY A 91 -1.20 -13.23 -11.56
N GLU A 92 -1.27 -14.23 -12.44
CA GLU A 92 -0.10 -15.00 -12.83
C GLU A 92 0.95 -14.06 -13.45
N GLY A 93 2.19 -14.30 -13.09
CA GLY A 93 3.32 -13.52 -13.57
C GLY A 93 4.61 -14.28 -13.42
N VAL A 94 5.69 -13.62 -13.81
CA VAL A 94 7.03 -14.19 -13.78
C VAL A 94 8.02 -13.15 -13.29
N ILE A 95 8.89 -13.58 -12.37
CA ILE A 95 10.02 -12.79 -11.88
C ILE A 95 11.24 -13.29 -12.66
N VAL A 96 11.90 -12.41 -13.40
CA VAL A 96 13.00 -12.76 -14.30
C VAL A 96 14.27 -12.06 -13.83
N ASP A 97 15.28 -12.85 -13.48
CA ASP A 97 16.59 -12.36 -13.06
C ASP A 97 17.53 -12.30 -14.25
N ILE A 98 17.90 -11.07 -14.61
CA ILE A 98 18.85 -10.73 -15.67
C ILE A 98 20.08 -10.01 -15.10
N SER A 99 20.28 -10.05 -13.78
CA SER A 99 21.30 -9.26 -13.08
C SER A 99 22.74 -9.60 -13.49
N ASP A 100 22.96 -10.80 -14.02
CA ASP A 100 24.24 -11.25 -14.58
C ASP A 100 24.44 -10.86 -16.06
N ASP A 101 23.38 -10.50 -16.77
CA ASP A 101 23.42 -10.10 -18.19
C ASP A 101 23.47 -8.57 -18.39
N VAL A 102 23.24 -7.80 -17.33
CA VAL A 102 23.19 -6.33 -17.39
C VAL A 102 24.23 -5.66 -16.51
N SER A 103 24.58 -4.43 -16.87
CA SER A 103 25.50 -3.56 -16.15
C SER A 103 25.13 -2.11 -16.39
N ASP A 104 25.91 -1.16 -15.86
CA ASP A 104 25.59 0.27 -15.93
C ASP A 104 25.27 0.67 -17.38
N TYR A 105 24.07 1.25 -17.62
CA TYR A 105 23.58 1.68 -18.94
C TYR A 105 23.28 0.57 -19.97
N SER A 106 23.21 -0.70 -19.56
CA SER A 106 22.81 -1.76 -20.49
C SER A 106 21.36 -1.58 -20.98
N LEU A 107 21.11 -2.00 -22.21
CA LEU A 107 19.75 -2.20 -22.73
C LEU A 107 19.39 -3.68 -22.58
N TYR A 108 18.28 -4.00 -21.92
CA TYR A 108 17.77 -5.37 -21.84
C TYR A 108 16.74 -5.64 -22.95
N THR A 109 16.72 -6.87 -23.47
CA THR A 109 15.89 -7.27 -24.60
C THR A 109 14.84 -8.31 -24.20
N PRO A 110 13.76 -8.47 -24.99
CA PRO A 110 12.84 -9.59 -24.82
C PRO A 110 13.52 -10.96 -24.81
N GLU A 111 14.60 -11.16 -25.57
CA GLU A 111 15.37 -12.41 -25.60
C GLU A 111 16.06 -12.69 -24.27
N MET A 112 16.64 -11.67 -23.62
CA MET A 112 17.26 -11.82 -22.29
C MET A 112 16.24 -12.26 -21.24
N ILE A 113 14.98 -11.86 -21.40
CA ILE A 113 13.89 -12.23 -20.48
C ILE A 113 13.37 -13.63 -20.80
N THR A 114 13.02 -13.88 -22.06
CA THR A 114 12.40 -15.15 -22.49
C THR A 114 13.36 -16.33 -22.49
N SER A 115 14.68 -16.10 -22.54
CA SER A 115 15.69 -17.14 -22.35
C SER A 115 15.83 -17.61 -20.90
N ARG A 116 15.38 -16.80 -19.93
CA ARG A 116 15.48 -17.08 -18.49
C ARG A 116 14.22 -17.74 -17.92
N ALA A 117 13.05 -17.35 -18.42
CA ALA A 117 11.78 -17.92 -17.99
C ALA A 117 10.69 -17.82 -19.07
N GLU A 118 9.69 -18.70 -19.01
CA GLU A 118 8.51 -18.62 -19.85
C GLU A 118 7.66 -17.40 -19.45
N VAL A 119 7.37 -16.53 -20.43
CA VAL A 119 6.45 -15.40 -20.31
C VAL A 119 5.20 -15.73 -21.11
N LYS A 120 4.02 -15.59 -20.50
CA LYS A 120 2.72 -15.82 -21.14
C LYS A 120 2.04 -14.49 -21.45
N SER A 121 1.08 -14.54 -22.38
CA SER A 121 0.29 -13.36 -22.67
C SER A 121 -0.62 -13.00 -21.50
N GLY A 122 -0.70 -11.72 -21.13
CA GLY A 122 -1.47 -11.26 -19.96
C GLY A 122 -0.72 -11.30 -18.63
N ASP A 123 0.54 -11.75 -18.61
CA ASP A 123 1.35 -11.86 -17.41
C ASP A 123 1.61 -10.50 -16.73
N ILE A 124 1.85 -10.56 -15.42
CA ILE A 124 2.67 -9.56 -14.73
C ILE A 124 4.15 -9.95 -14.90
N LEU A 125 4.97 -9.04 -15.41
CA LEU A 125 6.41 -9.28 -15.63
C LEU A 125 7.23 -8.45 -14.63
N ILE A 126 7.97 -9.11 -13.73
CA ILE A 126 8.90 -8.45 -12.82
C ILE A 126 10.33 -8.71 -13.29
N ILE A 127 11.09 -7.65 -13.53
CA ILE A 127 12.46 -7.72 -14.04
C ILE A 127 13.40 -7.37 -12.88
N ASN A 128 14.17 -8.36 -12.44
CA ASN A 128 15.26 -8.19 -11.49
C ASN A 128 16.56 -7.92 -12.25
N THR A 129 16.99 -6.67 -12.23
CA THR A 129 18.27 -6.21 -12.81
C THR A 129 19.41 -6.30 -11.81
N GLY A 130 19.11 -6.58 -10.53
CA GLY A 130 20.07 -6.56 -9.43
C GLY A 130 20.46 -5.15 -8.97
N TYR A 131 19.78 -4.10 -9.43
CA TYR A 131 20.06 -2.71 -9.05
C TYR A 131 19.40 -2.30 -7.74
N HIS A 132 18.44 -3.08 -7.22
CA HIS A 132 17.94 -2.90 -5.86
C HIS A 132 19.05 -2.97 -4.81
N LYS A 133 20.23 -3.56 -5.10
CA LYS A 133 21.43 -3.51 -4.25
C LYS A 133 21.89 -2.09 -3.91
N TYR A 134 21.51 -1.10 -4.72
CA TYR A 134 21.76 0.32 -4.47
C TYR A 134 20.62 1.02 -3.71
N GLY A 135 19.57 0.30 -3.33
CA GLY A 135 18.52 0.79 -2.44
C GLY A 135 19.10 1.27 -1.11
N TYR A 136 18.46 2.26 -0.50
CA TYR A 136 18.95 2.83 0.76
C TYR A 136 18.99 1.77 1.88
N ASP A 137 18.09 0.80 1.84
CA ASP A 137 17.89 -0.27 2.82
C ASP A 137 18.87 -1.44 2.67
N GLN A 138 19.75 -1.40 1.66
CA GLN A 138 20.78 -2.40 1.41
C GLN A 138 22.13 -2.07 2.04
N PRO A 139 23.07 -3.02 2.16
CA PRO A 139 24.47 -2.72 2.47
C PRO A 139 25.13 -1.82 1.41
N ASP A 140 26.24 -1.18 1.77
CA ASP A 140 27.06 -0.43 0.81
C ASP A 140 27.72 -1.37 -0.21
N VAL A 141 27.82 -0.90 -1.46
CA VAL A 141 28.51 -1.61 -2.54
C VAL A 141 29.91 -1.01 -2.73
N LEU A 142 30.94 -1.83 -2.70
CA LEU A 142 32.31 -1.39 -2.94
C LEU A 142 32.51 -1.04 -4.43
N ASN A 143 33.12 0.11 -4.70
CA ASN A 143 33.50 0.53 -6.04
C ASN A 143 34.84 1.28 -6.00
N GLU A 144 35.90 0.65 -6.51
CA GLU A 144 37.25 1.23 -6.54
C GLU A 144 37.36 2.49 -7.41
N SER A 145 36.46 2.64 -8.39
CA SER A 145 36.40 3.82 -9.26
C SER A 145 35.59 4.96 -8.65
N ALA A 146 34.84 4.70 -7.57
CA ALA A 146 34.06 5.71 -6.87
C ALA A 146 34.91 6.47 -5.85
N GLN A 147 34.56 7.73 -5.62
CA GLN A 147 35.20 8.54 -4.59
C GLN A 147 34.96 7.91 -3.21
N GLY A 148 36.04 7.56 -2.51
CA GLY A 148 35.96 6.90 -1.21
C GLY A 148 35.81 5.38 -1.26
N GLY A 149 35.90 4.76 -2.44
CA GLY A 149 35.86 3.29 -2.59
C GLY A 149 34.47 2.67 -2.40
N ILE A 150 33.43 3.49 -2.29
CA ILE A 150 32.04 3.08 -2.05
C ILE A 150 31.16 3.69 -3.14
N GLU A 151 30.26 2.89 -3.67
CA GLU A 151 29.31 3.31 -4.68
C GLU A 151 28.31 4.34 -4.14
N ASN A 152 28.08 5.40 -4.89
CA ASN A 152 27.00 6.31 -4.60
C ASN A 152 25.68 5.64 -5.01
N LYS A 153 24.89 5.29 -3.99
CA LYS A 153 23.60 4.60 -4.12
C LYS A 153 22.60 5.31 -5.03
N GLU A 154 22.43 6.62 -4.90
CA GLU A 154 21.50 7.38 -5.75
C GLU A 154 21.92 7.35 -7.23
N PHE A 155 23.23 7.47 -7.50
CA PHE A 155 23.75 7.39 -8.87
C PHE A 155 23.63 5.98 -9.44
N GLY A 156 23.93 4.94 -8.64
CA GLY A 156 23.72 3.56 -9.07
C GLY A 156 22.25 3.29 -9.38
N PHE A 157 21.37 3.66 -8.45
CA PHE A 157 19.96 3.31 -8.46
C PHE A 157 19.13 4.08 -9.50
N TYR A 158 19.33 5.39 -9.66
CA TYR A 158 18.53 6.23 -10.57
C TYR A 158 19.20 6.60 -11.88
N LEU A 159 20.53 6.67 -11.93
CA LEU A 159 21.23 7.23 -13.10
C LEU A 159 21.87 6.16 -13.99
N ARG A 160 22.26 5.04 -13.41
CA ARG A 160 23.08 4.03 -14.10
C ARG A 160 22.40 2.70 -14.31
N HIS A 161 21.21 2.51 -13.76
CA HIS A 161 20.47 1.28 -13.96
C HIS A 161 20.23 0.99 -15.45
N PRO A 162 20.19 -0.30 -15.83
CA PRO A 162 19.83 -0.70 -17.17
C PRO A 162 18.36 -0.37 -17.45
N GLY A 163 18.00 -0.39 -18.72
CA GLY A 163 16.65 -0.12 -19.17
C GLY A 163 16.30 -0.89 -20.43
N PRO A 164 15.07 -0.76 -20.92
CA PRO A 164 14.59 -1.52 -22.06
C PRO A 164 15.26 -1.10 -23.37
N SER A 165 15.52 -2.08 -24.22
CA SER A 165 15.81 -1.90 -25.65
C SER A 165 14.61 -1.30 -26.41
N PRO A 166 14.82 -0.69 -27.59
CA PRO A 166 13.74 -0.06 -28.36
C PRO A 166 12.53 -0.96 -28.62
N GLU A 167 12.74 -2.24 -28.91
CA GLU A 167 11.68 -3.20 -29.23
C GLU A 167 10.90 -3.73 -28.02
N PHE A 168 11.37 -3.46 -26.79
CA PHE A 168 10.87 -4.13 -25.60
C PHE A 168 9.40 -3.81 -25.30
N PHE A 169 9.03 -2.53 -25.33
CA PHE A 169 7.65 -2.14 -25.02
C PHE A 169 6.67 -2.59 -26.11
N ASP A 170 7.08 -2.57 -27.37
CA ASP A 170 6.27 -3.13 -28.47
C ASP A 170 6.03 -4.64 -28.26
N TRP A 171 7.09 -5.39 -27.93
CA TRP A 171 6.95 -6.81 -27.57
C TRP A 171 6.04 -7.03 -26.35
N ALA A 172 6.18 -6.21 -25.31
CA ALA A 172 5.35 -6.33 -24.12
C ALA A 172 3.87 -6.04 -24.41
N MET A 173 3.59 -5.07 -25.27
CA MET A 173 2.22 -4.78 -25.75
C MET A 173 1.67 -5.92 -26.62
N ASP A 174 2.48 -6.49 -27.54
CA ASP A 174 2.09 -7.65 -28.35
C ASP A 174 1.78 -8.88 -27.50
N MET A 175 2.52 -9.05 -26.40
CA MET A 175 2.27 -10.08 -25.39
C MET A 175 1.11 -9.72 -24.45
N ASN A 176 0.48 -8.55 -24.58
CA ASN A 176 -0.54 -8.06 -23.63
C ASN A 176 -0.06 -8.11 -22.16
N ILE A 177 1.23 -7.84 -21.91
CA ILE A 177 1.75 -7.74 -20.55
C ILE A 177 1.02 -6.61 -19.84
N LYS A 178 0.31 -6.92 -18.75
CA LYS A 178 -0.56 -5.95 -18.09
C LYS A 178 0.17 -5.05 -17.10
N LEU A 179 1.26 -5.54 -16.51
CA LEU A 179 2.08 -4.80 -15.56
C LEU A 179 3.56 -5.20 -15.72
N ILE A 180 4.44 -4.19 -15.79
CA ILE A 180 5.89 -4.37 -15.79
C ILE A 180 6.46 -3.80 -14.49
N GLY A 181 7.09 -4.64 -13.68
CA GLY A 181 7.80 -4.25 -12.47
C GLY A 181 9.30 -4.26 -12.65
N VAL A 182 10.01 -3.29 -12.06
CA VAL A 182 11.48 -3.24 -12.04
C VAL A 182 12.03 -2.97 -10.65
N ASP A 183 13.22 -3.49 -10.37
CA ASP A 183 13.92 -3.37 -9.08
C ASP A 183 14.82 -2.11 -8.98
N CYS A 184 14.69 -1.19 -9.94
CA CYS A 184 15.52 0.00 -10.09
C CYS A 184 14.69 1.30 -10.11
N GLY A 185 15.38 2.43 -10.34
CA GLY A 185 14.81 3.77 -10.20
C GLY A 185 13.58 4.06 -11.06
N CYS A 186 13.53 3.54 -12.30
CA CYS A 186 12.33 3.58 -13.13
C CYS A 186 12.33 2.46 -14.19
N ALA A 187 11.17 2.19 -14.79
CA ALA A 187 11.01 1.15 -15.82
C ALA A 187 11.55 1.55 -17.19
N GLU A 188 11.82 2.83 -17.40
CA GLU A 188 12.47 3.35 -18.61
C GLU A 188 13.99 3.35 -18.44
N HIS A 189 14.74 3.44 -19.54
CA HIS A 189 16.18 3.68 -19.40
C HIS A 189 16.38 5.12 -18.88
N PRO A 190 17.25 5.38 -17.88
CA PRO A 190 17.36 6.71 -17.28
C PRO A 190 17.80 7.78 -18.30
N MET A 191 18.55 7.37 -19.32
CA MET A 191 18.95 8.24 -20.44
C MET A 191 17.84 8.56 -21.47
N ASN A 192 16.67 7.93 -21.34
CA ASN A 192 15.45 8.32 -22.07
C ASN A 192 14.55 9.26 -21.25
N THR A 193 15.03 9.73 -20.11
CA THR A 193 14.33 10.71 -19.26
C THR A 193 15.08 12.04 -19.24
N ASN A 194 14.56 13.02 -18.48
CA ASN A 194 15.24 14.29 -18.26
C ASN A 194 16.60 14.17 -17.55
N LEU A 195 16.91 13.03 -16.93
CA LEU A 195 18.19 12.81 -16.24
C LEU A 195 19.39 12.95 -17.17
N ARG A 196 19.25 12.62 -18.46
CA ARG A 196 20.33 12.76 -19.45
C ARG A 196 20.85 14.19 -19.58
N TYR A 197 19.97 15.18 -19.40
CA TYR A 197 20.32 16.59 -19.45
C TYR A 197 20.80 17.14 -18.11
N MET A 198 20.36 16.53 -17.01
CA MET A 198 20.82 16.88 -15.66
C MET A 198 22.23 16.32 -15.40
N HIS A 199 22.59 15.21 -16.04
CA HIS A 199 23.83 14.46 -15.83
C HIS A 199 24.53 14.13 -17.16
N GLU A 200 24.93 15.17 -17.91
CA GLU A 200 25.57 15.05 -19.23
C GLU A 200 26.76 14.08 -19.24
N ARG A 201 27.59 14.06 -18.20
CA ARG A 201 28.73 13.13 -18.09
C ARG A 201 28.33 11.66 -18.01
N GLU A 202 27.21 11.36 -17.35
CA GLU A 202 26.69 9.99 -17.32
C GLU A 202 26.05 9.63 -18.67
N PHE A 203 25.40 10.60 -19.33
CA PHE A 203 24.89 10.41 -20.68
C PHE A 203 26.02 10.14 -21.69
N GLU A 204 27.15 10.85 -21.63
CA GLU A 204 28.32 10.59 -22.48
C GLU A 204 28.84 9.15 -22.32
N LYS A 205 28.84 8.60 -21.10
CA LYS A 205 29.22 7.20 -20.85
C LYS A 205 28.23 6.22 -21.45
N ALA A 206 26.94 6.48 -21.27
CA ALA A 206 25.87 5.65 -21.84
C ALA A 206 25.90 5.67 -23.39
N GLN A 207 26.10 6.85 -23.98
CA GLN A 207 26.31 7.06 -25.41
C GLN A 207 27.51 6.26 -25.91
N ALA A 208 28.66 6.34 -25.24
CA ALA A 208 29.86 5.59 -25.62
C ALA A 208 29.62 4.07 -25.57
N LYS A 209 28.92 3.58 -24.54
CA LYS A 209 28.56 2.16 -24.42
C LYS A 209 27.63 1.72 -25.56
N VAL A 210 26.63 2.52 -25.89
CA VAL A 210 25.71 2.22 -26.99
C VAL A 210 26.42 2.23 -28.35
N GLN A 211 27.35 3.16 -28.58
CA GLN A 211 28.18 3.17 -29.78
C GLN A 211 29.07 1.92 -29.86
N GLU A 212 29.67 1.50 -28.75
CA GLU A 212 30.52 0.30 -28.69
C GLU A 212 29.73 -0.98 -28.99
N VAL A 213 28.56 -1.13 -28.38
CA VAL A 213 27.77 -2.38 -28.45
C VAL A 213 26.93 -2.46 -29.73
N TYR A 214 26.33 -1.34 -30.16
CA TYR A 214 25.34 -1.32 -31.24
C TYR A 214 25.81 -0.57 -32.50
N GLY A 215 26.94 0.15 -32.44
CA GLY A 215 27.46 0.92 -33.57
C GLY A 215 26.57 2.08 -34.00
N LYS A 216 25.73 2.60 -33.08
CA LYS A 216 24.77 3.67 -33.29
C LYS A 216 24.86 4.71 -32.19
N ASP A 217 24.37 5.91 -32.45
CA ASP A 217 24.16 6.93 -31.44
C ASP A 217 22.87 6.67 -30.64
N TRP A 218 22.77 7.25 -29.42
CA TRP A 218 21.60 7.05 -28.56
C TRP A 218 20.30 7.50 -29.23
N ASP A 219 20.29 8.69 -29.83
CA ASP A 219 19.12 9.24 -30.51
C ASP A 219 18.81 8.52 -31.85
N GLU A 220 19.72 7.68 -32.38
CA GLU A 220 19.43 6.77 -33.49
C GLU A 220 18.70 5.50 -33.03
N LEU A 221 18.97 5.03 -31.81
CA LEU A 221 18.22 3.91 -31.19
C LEU A 221 16.90 4.37 -30.60
N PHE A 222 16.88 5.55 -29.99
CA PHE A 222 15.72 6.14 -29.34
C PHE A 222 15.40 7.52 -29.95
N PRO A 223 14.88 7.57 -31.20
CA PRO A 223 14.40 8.83 -31.76
C PRO A 223 13.33 9.44 -30.84
N GLN A 224 13.53 10.69 -30.42
CA GLN A 224 12.73 11.30 -29.35
C GLN A 224 11.23 11.35 -29.66
N ASP A 225 10.85 11.71 -30.90
CA ASP A 225 9.44 11.77 -31.33
C ASP A 225 8.76 10.41 -31.23
N TRP A 226 9.44 9.36 -31.68
CA TRP A 226 8.93 7.99 -31.63
C TRP A 226 8.82 7.50 -30.20
N TYR A 227 9.86 7.71 -29.40
CA TYR A 227 9.89 7.25 -28.01
C TYR A 227 8.85 7.99 -27.16
N TYR A 228 8.64 9.29 -27.39
CA TYR A 228 7.56 10.05 -26.78
C TYR A 228 6.19 9.48 -27.17
N GLU A 229 5.93 9.23 -28.46
CA GLU A 229 4.65 8.65 -28.90
C GLU A 229 4.43 7.25 -28.28
N LEU A 230 5.48 6.45 -28.17
CA LEU A 230 5.43 5.13 -27.54
C LEU A 230 5.04 5.24 -26.05
N THR A 231 5.80 5.99 -25.25
CA THR A 231 5.63 6.02 -23.80
C THR A 231 4.51 6.94 -23.31
N HIS A 232 4.18 8.01 -24.07
CA HIS A 232 3.19 9.00 -23.66
C HIS A 232 1.82 8.86 -24.31
N VAL A 233 1.72 8.07 -25.38
CA VAL A 233 0.46 7.89 -26.11
C VAL A 233 0.11 6.42 -26.25
N THR A 234 1.00 5.60 -26.80
CA THR A 234 0.69 4.21 -27.17
C THR A 234 0.60 3.30 -25.94
N MET A 235 1.64 3.28 -25.11
CA MET A 235 1.71 2.44 -23.91
C MET A 235 0.62 2.80 -22.89
N PRO A 236 0.33 4.07 -22.52
CA PRO A 236 -0.73 4.38 -21.58
C PRO A 236 -2.12 3.94 -22.07
N LYS A 237 -2.40 4.07 -23.37
CA LYS A 237 -3.66 3.64 -23.99
C LYS A 237 -3.82 2.13 -24.09
N SER A 238 -2.73 1.38 -24.06
CA SER A 238 -2.78 -0.09 -23.96
C SER A 238 -3.32 -0.58 -22.61
N GLY A 239 -3.30 0.29 -21.59
CA GLY A 239 -3.66 -0.05 -20.21
C GLY A 239 -2.52 -0.64 -19.38
N MET A 240 -1.34 -0.84 -19.99
CA MET A 240 -0.13 -1.33 -19.33
C MET A 240 0.26 -0.45 -18.14
N LEU A 241 0.54 -1.10 -17.01
CA LEU A 241 0.96 -0.47 -15.76
C LEU A 241 2.45 -0.68 -15.54
N LEU A 242 3.06 0.19 -14.73
CA LEU A 242 4.46 0.03 -14.30
C LEU A 242 4.53 0.00 -12.77
N ALA A 243 5.44 -0.79 -12.22
CA ALA A 243 5.83 -0.75 -10.82
C ALA A 243 7.33 -0.53 -10.71
N GLU A 244 7.74 0.47 -9.92
CA GLU A 244 9.13 0.91 -9.86
C GLU A 244 9.68 0.78 -8.44
N SER A 245 11.01 0.70 -8.32
CA SER A 245 11.70 0.54 -7.04
C SER A 245 11.26 -0.70 -6.24
N LEU A 246 11.06 -1.84 -6.92
CA LEU A 246 10.87 -3.14 -6.25
C LEU A 246 12.17 -3.61 -5.59
N GLY A 247 12.08 -4.57 -4.69
CA GLY A 247 13.24 -5.10 -3.97
C GLY A 247 12.83 -6.14 -2.94
N GLY A 248 13.32 -6.01 -1.70
CA GLY A 248 13.01 -6.95 -0.62
C GLY A 248 13.54 -8.36 -0.93
N GLN A 249 12.63 -9.32 -1.06
CA GLN A 249 12.95 -10.74 -1.27
C GLN A 249 13.02 -11.14 -2.75
N ILE A 250 13.16 -10.18 -3.67
CA ILE A 250 13.15 -10.44 -5.12
C ILE A 250 14.19 -11.48 -5.57
N ASN A 251 15.37 -11.52 -4.94
CA ASN A 251 16.42 -12.51 -5.26
C ASN A 251 16.07 -13.94 -4.83
N GLU A 252 15.11 -14.12 -3.92
CA GLU A 252 14.70 -15.45 -3.44
C GLU A 252 13.77 -16.16 -4.45
N ILE A 253 13.20 -15.42 -5.40
CA ILE A 253 12.18 -15.90 -6.34
C ILE A 253 12.54 -15.67 -7.83
N GLY A 254 13.82 -15.40 -8.13
CA GLY A 254 14.28 -15.19 -9.50
C GLY A 254 13.99 -16.39 -10.43
N ASN A 255 13.62 -16.07 -11.67
CA ASN A 255 13.31 -17.00 -12.77
C ASN A 255 12.15 -17.98 -12.48
N GLN A 256 11.22 -17.58 -11.60
CA GLN A 256 10.06 -18.39 -11.24
C GLN A 256 8.75 -17.70 -11.62
N ARG A 257 7.76 -18.51 -11.99
CA ARG A 257 6.37 -18.07 -12.13
C ARG A 257 5.71 -18.02 -10.76
N ALA A 258 4.93 -16.97 -10.52
CA ALA A 258 4.27 -16.72 -9.24
C ALA A 258 2.92 -16.04 -9.45
N TRP A 259 2.08 -16.05 -8.41
CA TRP A 259 0.96 -15.11 -8.34
C TRP A 259 1.50 -13.79 -7.80
N VAL A 260 1.48 -12.74 -8.61
CA VAL A 260 2.02 -11.43 -8.26
C VAL A 260 0.88 -10.49 -7.90
N MET A 261 1.06 -9.66 -6.88
CA MET A 261 0.13 -8.60 -6.51
C MET A 261 0.90 -7.30 -6.24
N VAL A 262 0.55 -6.22 -6.94
CA VAL A 262 1.06 -4.86 -6.69
C VAL A 262 -0.09 -4.02 -6.17
N GLN A 263 -0.07 -3.69 -4.88
CA GLN A 263 -1.23 -3.12 -4.19
C GLN A 263 -0.98 -1.65 -3.85
N PRO A 264 -1.32 -0.71 -4.75
CA PRO A 264 -1.23 0.72 -4.49
C PRO A 264 -2.30 1.20 -3.52
N LEU A 265 -2.11 2.39 -2.94
CA LEU A 265 -3.23 3.13 -2.39
C LEU A 265 -4.18 3.52 -3.55
N PRO A 266 -5.49 3.27 -3.47
CA PRO A 266 -6.44 3.61 -4.53
C PRO A 266 -6.68 5.13 -4.59
N PHE A 267 -5.70 5.86 -5.13
CA PHE A 267 -5.63 7.31 -5.08
C PHE A 267 -6.34 7.95 -6.28
N MET A 268 -7.24 8.92 -6.06
CA MET A 268 -8.12 9.45 -7.11
C MET A 268 -7.49 10.51 -8.01
N GLU A 269 -6.65 11.39 -7.45
CA GLU A 269 -6.16 12.56 -8.16
C GLU A 269 -4.77 12.33 -8.79
N VAL A 270 -3.92 11.53 -8.14
CA VAL A 270 -2.50 11.42 -8.52
C VAL A 270 -2.26 10.37 -9.60
N GLU A 271 -1.10 10.49 -10.23
CA GLU A 271 -0.63 9.63 -11.32
C GLU A 271 0.10 8.35 -10.90
N SER A 272 0.63 8.33 -9.69
CA SER A 272 1.35 7.21 -9.10
C SER A 272 1.03 7.11 -7.62
N SER A 273 1.27 5.96 -7.00
CA SER A 273 1.00 5.77 -5.58
C SER A 273 1.90 4.70 -4.97
N TRP A 274 2.33 4.92 -3.73
CA TRP A 274 3.02 3.92 -2.92
C TRP A 274 2.28 2.60 -2.94
N SER A 275 3.04 1.52 -3.06
CA SER A 275 2.50 0.18 -3.27
C SER A 275 3.23 -0.85 -2.44
N ARG A 276 2.48 -1.80 -1.88
CA ARG A 276 3.06 -3.05 -1.38
C ARG A 276 3.00 -4.10 -2.49
N ALA A 277 4.16 -4.54 -2.95
CA ALA A 277 4.29 -5.60 -3.92
C ALA A 277 4.64 -6.92 -3.24
N VAL A 278 3.98 -8.01 -3.64
CA VAL A 278 4.24 -9.36 -3.14
C VAL A 278 4.18 -10.37 -4.28
N ALA A 279 4.88 -11.49 -4.10
CA ALA A 279 4.74 -12.68 -4.92
C ALA A 279 4.40 -13.89 -4.06
N ILE A 280 3.58 -14.79 -4.60
CA ILE A 280 3.12 -15.99 -3.91
C ILE A 280 3.44 -17.22 -4.75
N LEU A 281 4.18 -18.16 -4.15
CA LEU A 281 4.41 -19.49 -4.68
C LEU A 281 3.45 -20.51 -4.05
N PRO A 282 3.15 -21.61 -4.75
CA PRO A 282 2.37 -22.70 -4.18
C PRO A 282 3.00 -23.24 -2.87
N PRO A 283 2.16 -23.82 -1.99
CA PRO A 283 2.64 -24.63 -0.88
C PRO A 283 3.57 -25.74 -1.35
N ASP A 284 4.46 -26.20 -0.47
CA ASP A 284 5.38 -27.28 -0.78
C ASP A 284 4.62 -28.55 -1.21
N GLY A 285 5.00 -29.12 -2.36
CA GLY A 285 4.39 -30.33 -2.91
C GLY A 285 3.11 -30.10 -3.74
N MET A 286 2.67 -28.86 -3.93
CA MET A 286 1.57 -28.52 -4.84
C MET A 286 2.08 -28.06 -6.21
N GLU A 287 1.51 -28.59 -7.28
CA GLU A 287 1.79 -28.14 -8.66
C GLU A 287 1.33 -26.69 -8.87
N SER A 288 2.20 -25.86 -9.47
CA SER A 288 1.92 -24.43 -9.70
C SER A 288 0.67 -24.19 -10.53
N SER A 289 0.39 -25.04 -11.52
CA SER A 289 -0.82 -24.93 -12.36
C SER A 289 -2.12 -25.07 -11.55
N ASN A 290 -2.14 -25.98 -10.57
CA ASN A 290 -3.30 -26.15 -9.69
C ASN A 290 -3.46 -24.95 -8.76
N PHE A 291 -2.35 -24.38 -8.30
CA PHE A 291 -2.37 -23.18 -7.45
C PHE A 291 -2.88 -21.97 -8.22
N PHE A 292 -2.34 -21.69 -9.41
CA PHE A 292 -2.78 -20.57 -10.23
C PHE A 292 -4.25 -20.71 -10.66
N ALA A 293 -4.71 -21.92 -11.00
CA ALA A 293 -6.12 -22.15 -11.29
C ALA A 293 -7.04 -21.82 -10.10
N ALA A 294 -6.62 -22.12 -8.87
CA ALA A 294 -7.37 -21.76 -7.66
C ALA A 294 -7.34 -20.24 -7.41
N MET A 295 -6.20 -19.58 -7.67
CA MET A 295 -6.06 -18.13 -7.53
C MET A 295 -6.87 -17.35 -8.58
N GLU A 296 -6.97 -17.85 -9.82
CA GLU A 296 -7.78 -17.25 -10.88
C GLU A 296 -9.27 -17.27 -10.57
N THR A 297 -9.75 -18.30 -9.89
CA THR A 297 -11.16 -18.42 -9.49
C THR A 297 -11.48 -17.66 -8.20
N ALA A 298 -10.47 -17.28 -7.42
CA ALA A 298 -10.67 -16.62 -6.14
C ALA A 298 -11.28 -15.23 -6.33
N GLU A 299 -12.34 -14.94 -5.59
CA GLU A 299 -12.89 -13.60 -5.51
C GLU A 299 -12.01 -12.73 -4.62
N MET A 300 -11.60 -11.58 -5.15
CA MET A 300 -10.87 -10.54 -4.40
C MET A 300 -11.82 -9.39 -4.06
N LEU A 301 -12.02 -9.17 -2.78
CA LEU A 301 -12.94 -8.18 -2.22
C LEU A 301 -12.13 -7.00 -1.65
N ASP A 302 -12.06 -5.89 -2.39
CA ASP A 302 -11.36 -4.67 -1.96
C ASP A 302 -12.16 -3.94 -0.87
N MET A 303 -11.66 -3.96 0.36
CA MET A 303 -12.26 -3.29 1.51
C MET A 303 -11.74 -1.85 1.68
N THR A 304 -10.95 -1.36 0.74
CA THR A 304 -10.32 -0.04 0.79
C THR A 304 -11.22 1.01 0.16
N LEU A 305 -11.48 2.11 0.88
CA LEU A 305 -12.08 3.29 0.27
C LEU A 305 -11.01 4.03 -0.55
N PRO A 306 -11.40 4.68 -1.67
CA PRO A 306 -10.46 5.51 -2.41
C PRO A 306 -9.85 6.59 -1.51
N PHE A 307 -8.64 7.04 -1.84
CA PHE A 307 -8.01 8.17 -1.16
C PHE A 307 -8.18 9.42 -2.04
N SER A 308 -8.71 10.51 -1.47
CA SER A 308 -9.02 11.73 -2.19
C SER A 308 -8.86 12.97 -1.32
N VAL A 309 -8.71 14.14 -1.95
CA VAL A 309 -8.83 15.45 -1.26
C VAL A 309 -10.22 15.67 -0.65
N GLN A 310 -11.20 14.85 -1.03
CA GLN A 310 -12.55 14.82 -0.46
C GLN A 310 -12.65 13.95 0.79
N THR A 311 -11.64 13.15 1.10
CA THR A 311 -11.66 12.27 2.27
C THR A 311 -11.55 13.11 3.56
N PRO A 312 -12.55 13.05 4.46
CA PRO A 312 -12.50 13.80 5.69
C PRO A 312 -11.47 13.18 6.63
N GLN A 313 -10.77 14.06 7.35
CA GLN A 313 -9.78 13.68 8.34
C GLN A 313 -10.40 13.53 9.73
N TRP A 314 -9.73 12.78 10.60
CA TRP A 314 -10.08 12.76 12.02
C TRP A 314 -10.05 14.19 12.60
N ALA A 315 -10.96 14.48 13.53
CA ALA A 315 -11.22 15.83 14.02
C ALA A 315 -9.93 16.62 14.38
N ASN A 316 -9.78 17.81 13.78
CA ASN A 316 -8.63 18.72 13.89
C ASN A 316 -7.29 18.23 13.30
N TYR A 317 -7.28 17.14 12.54
CA TYR A 317 -6.10 16.67 11.83
C TYR A 317 -5.93 17.43 10.50
N ILE A 318 -4.83 17.16 9.82
CA ILE A 318 -4.46 17.84 8.57
C ILE A 318 -5.03 17.03 7.38
N PRO A 319 -5.94 17.62 6.58
CA PRO A 319 -6.50 16.95 5.40
C PRO A 319 -5.44 16.78 4.31
N LEU A 320 -5.78 16.00 3.29
CA LEU A 320 -4.94 15.88 2.10
C LEU A 320 -4.94 17.17 1.27
N SER A 321 -3.74 17.64 0.93
CA SER A 321 -3.51 18.61 -0.14
C SER A 321 -2.58 18.03 -1.21
N ILE A 322 -2.83 18.40 -2.46
CA ILE A 322 -2.09 17.92 -3.63
C ILE A 322 -1.68 19.12 -4.49
N ASP A 323 -0.38 19.24 -4.76
CA ASP A 323 0.19 20.26 -5.64
C ASP A 323 0.92 19.58 -6.80
N TYR A 324 0.38 19.69 -8.02
CA TYR A 324 1.10 19.19 -9.21
C TYR A 324 2.35 20.03 -9.46
N THR A 325 3.52 19.39 -9.39
CA THR A 325 4.83 20.03 -9.60
C THR A 325 5.39 19.78 -10.98
N LYS A 326 4.97 18.70 -11.65
CA LYS A 326 5.33 18.39 -13.04
C LYS A 326 4.09 18.07 -13.85
N ARG A 327 4.12 18.49 -15.12
CA ARG A 327 3.12 18.16 -16.13
C ARG A 327 3.82 17.66 -17.38
N VAL A 328 3.21 16.70 -18.06
CA VAL A 328 3.78 16.09 -19.28
C VAL A 328 4.24 17.13 -20.30
N GLY A 329 3.45 18.17 -20.58
CA GLY A 329 3.83 19.23 -21.53
C GLY A 329 4.88 20.23 -21.03
N GLY A 330 5.44 20.04 -19.83
CA GLY A 330 6.15 21.07 -19.08
C GLY A 330 7.55 21.42 -19.61
N HIS A 331 8.40 20.44 -19.95
CA HIS A 331 9.81 20.65 -20.34
C HIS A 331 10.40 19.45 -21.12
N ASN A 332 11.59 19.62 -21.71
CA ASN A 332 12.41 18.54 -22.32
C ASN A 332 11.69 17.67 -23.35
N PHE A 333 11.02 18.30 -24.33
CA PHE A 333 10.25 17.61 -25.36
C PHE A 333 9.11 16.72 -24.83
N GLY A 334 8.60 17.05 -23.64
CA GLY A 334 7.55 16.26 -23.01
C GLY A 334 8.00 14.93 -22.41
N MET A 335 9.32 14.68 -22.33
CA MET A 335 9.89 13.48 -21.68
C MET A 335 9.78 13.49 -20.15
N GLY A 336 8.85 14.28 -19.60
CA GLY A 336 8.57 14.36 -18.18
C GLY A 336 7.23 13.72 -17.87
N ARG A 337 7.14 13.02 -16.74
CA ARG A 337 5.87 12.50 -16.23
C ARG A 337 5.13 13.57 -15.44
N ASN A 338 3.81 13.44 -15.34
CA ASN A 338 3.07 14.14 -14.30
C ASN A 338 3.66 13.75 -12.93
N ASN A 339 3.71 14.70 -12.00
CA ASN A 339 4.09 14.42 -10.62
C ASN A 339 3.36 15.38 -9.70
N ALA A 340 2.90 14.87 -8.56
CA ALA A 340 2.32 15.68 -7.51
C ALA A 340 3.08 15.55 -6.18
N ASN A 341 3.18 16.68 -5.49
CA ASN A 341 3.55 16.73 -4.09
C ASN A 341 2.29 16.60 -3.25
N CYS A 342 2.29 15.67 -2.31
CA CYS A 342 1.18 15.41 -1.42
C CYS A 342 1.55 15.80 0.01
N ARG A 343 0.53 16.20 0.78
CA ARG A 343 0.68 16.50 2.20
C ARG A 343 -0.58 16.12 2.96
N ALA A 344 -0.44 15.30 4.01
CA ALA A 344 -1.56 14.86 4.84
C ALA A 344 -1.07 14.32 6.19
N SER A 345 -1.96 14.26 7.18
CA SER A 345 -1.76 13.36 8.34
C SER A 345 -2.13 11.92 7.97
N PHE A 346 -1.85 10.88 8.76
CA PHE A 346 -2.28 9.50 8.39
C PHE A 346 -3.74 9.17 8.73
N HIS A 347 -4.32 9.83 9.75
CA HIS A 347 -5.65 9.55 10.28
C HIS A 347 -6.78 10.12 9.42
N LEU A 348 -6.81 9.68 8.17
CA LEU A 348 -7.86 9.88 7.19
C LEU A 348 -7.78 8.75 6.17
N ALA A 349 -8.88 8.51 5.46
CA ALA A 349 -9.03 7.39 4.54
C ALA A 349 -8.86 6.03 5.23
N THR A 350 -8.91 4.95 4.45
CA THR A 350 -8.62 3.62 4.95
C THR A 350 -7.14 3.50 5.34
N HIS A 351 -6.87 3.20 6.60
CA HIS A 351 -5.50 3.18 7.14
C HIS A 351 -5.33 2.16 8.27
N MET A 352 -4.07 1.81 8.54
CA MET A 352 -3.63 1.04 9.69
C MET A 352 -3.04 1.98 10.74
N ASP A 353 -3.57 1.93 11.96
CA ASP A 353 -2.96 2.52 13.14
C ASP A 353 -1.98 1.53 13.76
N GLY A 354 -0.68 1.79 13.67
CA GLY A 354 0.36 0.88 14.16
C GLY A 354 0.67 1.07 15.65
N GLU A 355 1.49 0.18 16.21
CA GLU A 355 1.80 0.19 17.65
C GLU A 355 2.33 1.55 18.11
N LYS A 356 3.27 2.15 17.36
CA LYS A 356 3.84 3.48 17.66
C LYS A 356 2.82 4.61 17.70
N HIS A 357 1.61 4.41 17.18
CA HIS A 357 0.56 5.43 17.26
C HIS A 357 0.18 5.72 18.73
N PHE A 358 0.17 4.72 19.61
CA PHE A 358 -0.14 4.87 21.05
C PHE A 358 0.93 4.30 22.01
N SER A 359 1.88 3.50 21.52
CA SER A 359 2.94 2.87 22.31
C SER A 359 4.32 3.30 21.83
N ILE A 360 5.01 4.16 22.58
CA ILE A 360 6.31 4.73 22.15
C ILE A 360 7.39 3.66 21.89
N SER A 361 7.33 2.55 22.63
CA SER A 361 8.24 1.41 22.52
C SER A 361 7.79 0.35 21.51
N GLY A 362 6.61 0.53 20.89
CA GLY A 362 6.09 -0.38 19.87
C GLY A 362 6.88 -0.29 18.56
N ARG A 363 6.57 -1.20 17.64
CA ARG A 363 7.12 -1.23 16.27
C ARG A 363 6.50 -0.15 15.38
N SER A 364 7.28 0.40 14.46
CA SER A 364 6.73 1.15 13.34
C SER A 364 6.05 0.20 12.35
N ILE A 365 5.27 0.76 11.42
CA ILE A 365 4.62 -0.03 10.38
C ILE A 365 5.65 -0.87 9.60
N GLY A 366 6.77 -0.27 9.18
CA GLY A 366 7.81 -0.94 8.39
C GLY A 366 8.62 -1.99 9.14
N GLU A 367 8.69 -1.92 10.48
CA GLU A 367 9.33 -2.93 11.33
C GLU A 367 8.48 -4.20 11.50
N THR A 368 7.20 -4.17 11.09
CA THR A 368 6.28 -5.30 11.25
C THR A 368 6.34 -6.22 10.02
N PRO A 369 6.59 -7.52 10.19
CA PRO A 369 6.78 -8.46 9.09
C PRO A 369 5.49 -8.73 8.31
N LEU A 370 5.63 -9.16 7.05
CA LEU A 370 4.49 -9.38 6.13
C LEU A 370 3.48 -10.43 6.64
N ASP A 371 3.94 -11.48 7.32
CA ASP A 371 3.12 -12.57 7.88
C ASP A 371 2.18 -12.10 9.00
N TYR A 372 2.47 -10.95 9.62
CA TYR A 372 1.55 -10.29 10.53
C TYR A 372 0.42 -9.57 9.80
N TRP A 373 0.66 -9.08 8.58
CA TRP A 373 -0.34 -8.33 7.81
C TRP A 373 -1.29 -9.20 7.01
N VAL A 374 -1.01 -10.50 6.86
CA VAL A 374 -1.84 -11.46 6.12
C VAL A 374 -2.24 -12.65 6.99
N GLY A 375 -3.36 -13.30 6.68
CA GLY A 375 -3.75 -14.54 7.35
C GLY A 375 -5.24 -14.88 7.25
N ALA A 376 -5.61 -15.97 7.91
CA ALA A 376 -7.00 -16.29 8.13
C ALA A 376 -7.69 -15.19 8.96
N GLY A 377 -8.96 -14.93 8.65
CA GLY A 377 -9.74 -13.95 9.38
C GLY A 377 -11.23 -14.23 9.40
N ALA A 378 -11.87 -13.59 10.36
CA ALA A 378 -13.31 -13.58 10.57
C ALA A 378 -13.85 -12.21 10.18
N VAL A 379 -14.87 -12.17 9.32
CA VAL A 379 -15.67 -10.97 9.10
C VAL A 379 -16.96 -11.15 9.90
N ALA A 380 -17.22 -10.25 10.83
CA ALA A 380 -18.41 -10.24 11.67
C ALA A 380 -19.33 -9.11 11.23
N ASP A 381 -20.40 -9.44 10.50
CA ASP A 381 -21.49 -8.50 10.23
C ASP A 381 -22.41 -8.41 11.45
N ILE A 382 -22.36 -7.25 12.10
CA ILE A 382 -23.22 -6.89 13.23
C ILE A 382 -24.10 -5.69 12.90
N SER A 383 -24.24 -5.35 11.62
CA SER A 383 -24.92 -4.13 11.16
C SER A 383 -26.40 -4.07 11.53
N ASP A 384 -27.04 -5.22 11.74
CA ASP A 384 -28.42 -5.34 12.23
C ASP A 384 -28.53 -5.26 13.77
N LYS A 385 -27.41 -5.43 14.49
CA LYS A 385 -27.33 -5.38 15.97
C LYS A 385 -26.96 -4.00 16.51
N VAL A 386 -26.48 -3.09 15.67
CA VAL A 386 -25.96 -1.77 16.08
C VAL A 386 -26.69 -0.61 15.41
N SER A 387 -26.59 0.57 16.03
CA SER A 387 -27.15 1.84 15.57
C SER A 387 -26.41 2.99 16.25
N ASP A 388 -26.87 4.23 16.08
CA ASP A 388 -26.14 5.43 16.52
C ASP A 388 -25.75 5.34 17.99
N SER A 389 -24.44 5.43 18.26
CA SER A 389 -23.85 5.34 19.60
C SER A 389 -24.20 4.05 20.36
N SER A 390 -24.45 2.95 19.64
CA SER A 390 -24.56 1.63 20.26
C SER A 390 -23.22 1.13 20.76
N VAL A 391 -23.27 0.37 21.86
CA VAL A 391 -22.18 -0.49 22.31
C VAL A 391 -22.38 -1.91 21.76
N TYR A 392 -21.36 -2.49 21.13
CA TYR A 392 -21.31 -3.90 20.73
C TYR A 392 -20.41 -4.71 21.67
N THR A 393 -20.68 -6.01 21.81
CA THR A 393 -19.99 -6.89 22.77
C THR A 393 -19.28 -8.06 22.08
N PRO A 394 -18.33 -8.75 22.74
CA PRO A 394 -17.76 -10.00 22.22
C PRO A 394 -18.80 -11.05 21.85
N GLU A 395 -19.86 -11.18 22.65
CA GLU A 395 -20.97 -12.10 22.38
C GLU A 395 -21.62 -11.84 21.02
N MET A 396 -21.81 -10.57 20.63
CA MET A 396 -22.37 -10.24 19.32
C MET A 396 -21.48 -10.71 18.16
N ILE A 397 -20.16 -10.64 18.35
CA ILE A 397 -19.17 -11.08 17.36
C ILE A 397 -19.21 -12.60 17.23
N GLU A 398 -19.13 -13.32 18.36
CA GLU A 398 -19.16 -14.79 18.40
C GLU A 398 -20.48 -15.37 17.88
N GLU A 399 -21.60 -14.66 18.07
CA GLU A 399 -22.88 -15.01 17.46
C GLU A 399 -22.89 -14.81 15.94
N ALA A 400 -22.13 -13.84 15.42
CA ALA A 400 -22.09 -13.51 14.00
C ALA A 400 -21.13 -14.41 13.21
N VAL A 401 -20.00 -14.78 13.81
CA VAL A 401 -18.96 -15.57 13.16
C VAL A 401 -18.10 -16.31 14.18
N ASP A 402 -17.60 -17.48 13.81
CA ASP A 402 -16.63 -18.23 14.60
C ASP A 402 -15.23 -17.58 14.51
N VAL A 403 -14.71 -17.13 15.66
CA VAL A 403 -13.42 -16.46 15.79
C VAL A 403 -12.40 -17.38 16.47
N HIS A 404 -11.34 -17.70 15.74
CA HIS A 404 -10.24 -18.57 16.14
C HIS A 404 -9.05 -17.77 16.67
N GLU A 405 -8.15 -18.44 17.37
CA GLU A 405 -6.91 -17.80 17.83
C GLU A 405 -6.02 -17.36 16.66
N ASN A 406 -5.42 -16.16 16.77
CA ASN A 406 -4.55 -15.53 15.75
C ASN A 406 -5.27 -15.11 14.46
N ASP A 407 -6.60 -15.04 14.49
CA ASP A 407 -7.36 -14.48 13.38
C ASP A 407 -7.17 -12.98 13.23
N ILE A 408 -7.29 -12.54 11.99
CA ILE A 408 -7.64 -11.16 11.66
C ILE A 408 -9.15 -11.00 11.87
N LEU A 409 -9.59 -10.00 12.64
CA LEU A 409 -11.02 -9.76 12.88
C LEU A 409 -11.48 -8.50 12.15
N ILE A 410 -12.44 -8.59 11.24
CA ILE A 410 -13.08 -7.44 10.60
C ILE A 410 -14.49 -7.30 11.13
N ILE A 411 -14.81 -6.14 11.71
CA ILE A 411 -16.12 -5.81 12.25
C ILE A 411 -16.84 -4.92 11.25
N LYS A 412 -17.95 -5.43 10.71
CA LYS A 412 -18.84 -4.69 9.81
C LYS A 412 -20.05 -4.22 10.62
N THR A 413 -20.11 -2.91 10.87
CA THR A 413 -21.20 -2.24 11.58
C THR A 413 -22.25 -1.67 10.62
N GLY A 414 -21.94 -1.61 9.33
CA GLY A 414 -22.76 -0.97 8.30
C GLY A 414 -22.55 0.56 8.22
N TYR A 415 -21.64 1.13 9.01
CA TYR A 415 -21.42 2.57 9.05
C TYR A 415 -20.67 3.12 7.85
N CYS A 416 -20.00 2.29 7.05
CA CYS A 416 -19.44 2.73 5.77
C CYS A 416 -20.51 3.38 4.86
N LYS A 417 -21.80 3.05 5.07
CA LYS A 417 -22.96 3.72 4.45
C LYS A 417 -22.95 5.24 4.64
N TYR A 418 -22.46 5.75 5.77
CA TYR A 418 -22.42 7.18 6.08
C TYR A 418 -21.05 7.81 5.77
N GLY A 419 -20.09 7.01 5.29
CA GLY A 419 -18.75 7.48 4.91
C GLY A 419 -18.76 8.40 3.69
N TRP A 420 -17.62 9.05 3.44
CA TRP A 420 -17.50 10.14 2.48
C TRP A 420 -17.80 9.74 1.01
N ASN A 421 -17.46 8.52 0.63
CA ASN A 421 -17.68 7.97 -0.72
C ASN A 421 -18.99 7.15 -0.80
N SER A 422 -20.06 7.66 -0.18
CA SER A 422 -21.38 7.04 -0.19
C SER A 422 -22.45 8.05 -0.61
N PRO A 423 -23.49 7.63 -1.37
CA PRO A 423 -24.63 8.50 -1.66
C PRO A 423 -25.40 8.92 -0.39
N ASP A 424 -25.32 8.14 0.69
CA ASP A 424 -25.93 8.42 1.98
C ASP A 424 -24.94 9.07 2.98
N SER A 425 -23.86 9.65 2.47
CA SER A 425 -22.80 10.30 3.27
C SER A 425 -23.38 11.26 4.31
N ASN A 426 -22.94 11.08 5.55
CA ASN A 426 -23.28 11.95 6.67
C ASN A 426 -22.09 11.99 7.61
N GLU A 427 -21.17 12.92 7.34
CA GLU A 427 -19.90 13.04 8.04
C GLU A 427 -20.07 13.16 9.55
N PHE A 428 -21.02 13.97 10.04
CA PHE A 428 -21.25 14.09 11.48
C PHE A 428 -21.69 12.76 12.10
N ARG A 429 -22.60 12.04 11.45
CA ARG A 429 -23.06 10.73 11.93
C ARG A 429 -21.94 9.70 11.89
N TYR A 430 -21.19 9.64 10.79
CA TYR A 430 -20.06 8.74 10.62
C TYR A 430 -18.93 9.00 11.61
N MET A 431 -18.62 10.27 11.87
CA MET A 431 -17.52 10.68 12.75
C MET A 431 -17.86 10.57 14.24
N ILE A 432 -19.09 10.93 14.63
CA ILE A 432 -19.44 11.17 16.04
C ILE A 432 -20.44 10.16 16.60
N LYS A 433 -21.27 9.56 15.74
CA LYS A 433 -22.37 8.67 16.16
C LYS A 433 -22.14 7.20 15.83
N HIS A 434 -20.97 6.81 15.33
CA HIS A 434 -20.70 5.40 15.08
C HIS A 434 -20.69 4.56 16.36
N PRO A 435 -21.03 3.26 16.28
CA PRO A 435 -20.98 2.36 17.43
C PRO A 435 -19.53 2.04 17.80
N GLY A 436 -19.36 1.49 18.99
CA GLY A 436 -18.06 1.06 19.51
C GLY A 436 -18.16 -0.07 20.52
N PRO A 437 -17.03 -0.61 20.98
CA PRO A 437 -16.99 -1.82 21.79
C PRO A 437 -17.37 -1.61 23.25
N SER A 438 -17.75 -2.69 23.92
CA SER A 438 -17.92 -2.77 25.38
C SER A 438 -16.57 -2.84 26.10
N PRO A 439 -16.51 -2.51 27.40
CA PRO A 439 -15.25 -2.49 28.16
C PRO A 439 -14.51 -3.84 28.22
N ASP A 440 -15.22 -4.97 28.12
CA ASP A 440 -14.65 -6.32 28.12
C ASP A 440 -14.09 -6.75 26.75
N PHE A 441 -14.23 -5.92 25.71
CA PHE A 441 -13.85 -6.28 24.35
C PHE A 441 -12.34 -6.37 24.16
N ALA A 442 -11.57 -5.43 24.72
CA ALA A 442 -10.12 -5.45 24.62
C ALA A 442 -9.53 -6.70 25.31
N ASP A 443 -10.02 -7.04 26.50
CA ASP A 443 -9.62 -8.25 27.22
C ASP A 443 -9.95 -9.52 26.41
N TRP A 444 -11.14 -9.60 25.82
CA TRP A 444 -11.53 -10.70 24.94
C TRP A 444 -10.60 -10.83 23.72
N CYS A 445 -10.24 -9.71 23.08
CA CYS A 445 -9.29 -9.72 21.95
C CYS A 445 -7.91 -10.26 22.37
N ILE A 446 -7.43 -9.91 23.56
CA ILE A 446 -6.17 -10.41 24.12
C ILE A 446 -6.26 -11.91 24.41
N GLU A 447 -7.34 -12.36 25.06
CA GLU A 447 -7.57 -13.77 25.37
C GLU A 447 -7.66 -14.64 24.10
N LYS A 448 -8.35 -14.14 23.08
CA LYS A 448 -8.44 -14.77 21.75
C LYS A 448 -7.16 -14.64 20.94
N LYS A 449 -6.17 -13.86 21.37
CA LYS A 449 -4.94 -13.57 20.61
C LYS A 449 -5.27 -13.08 19.20
N ILE A 450 -6.22 -12.15 19.08
CA ILE A 450 -6.55 -11.56 17.78
C ILE A 450 -5.29 -10.94 17.19
N LYS A 451 -5.02 -11.22 15.91
CA LYS A 451 -3.80 -10.76 15.25
C LYS A 451 -3.82 -9.25 15.06
N TRP A 452 -4.86 -8.74 14.41
CA TRP A 452 -5.21 -7.32 14.31
C TRP A 452 -6.70 -7.19 13.95
N ILE A 453 -7.28 -5.99 14.13
CA ILE A 453 -8.72 -5.74 13.97
C ILE A 453 -8.96 -4.75 12.84
N GLY A 454 -10.06 -4.86 12.11
CA GLY A 454 -10.52 -3.87 11.15
C GLY A 454 -11.96 -3.44 11.42
N ILE A 455 -12.31 -2.19 11.14
CA ILE A 455 -13.69 -1.68 11.29
C ILE A 455 -14.08 -0.75 10.14
N ASP A 456 -15.37 -0.75 9.81
CA ASP A 456 -15.98 0.13 8.81
C ASP A 456 -16.44 1.50 9.36
N CYS A 457 -15.91 1.87 10.53
CA CYS A 457 -16.11 3.15 11.20
C CYS A 457 -14.86 4.02 11.07
N VAL A 458 -14.98 5.32 11.36
CA VAL A 458 -13.81 6.21 11.34
C VAL A 458 -12.76 5.84 12.39
N ALA A 459 -13.18 5.24 13.51
CA ALA A 459 -12.32 4.78 14.57
C ALA A 459 -12.81 3.44 15.15
N MET A 460 -11.90 2.65 15.75
CA MET A 460 -12.25 1.43 16.50
C MET A 460 -12.93 1.74 17.84
N GLU A 461 -12.62 2.91 18.41
CA GLU A 461 -13.19 3.39 19.67
C GLU A 461 -14.68 3.69 19.59
N HIS A 462 -15.40 3.57 20.70
CA HIS A 462 -16.67 4.29 20.81
C HIS A 462 -16.37 5.80 20.87
N PRO A 463 -16.99 6.68 20.06
CA PRO A 463 -16.70 8.11 20.05
C PRO A 463 -16.76 8.76 21.44
N MET A 464 -17.73 8.34 22.25
CA MET A 464 -17.94 8.85 23.61
C MET A 464 -16.89 8.37 24.63
N ASN A 465 -16.01 7.46 24.23
CA ASN A 465 -14.84 7.02 25.00
C ASN A 465 -13.57 7.82 24.65
N THR A 466 -13.73 8.89 23.87
CA THR A 466 -12.65 9.77 23.42
C THR A 466 -12.97 11.23 23.79
N ILE A 467 -12.09 12.16 23.40
CA ILE A 467 -12.33 13.61 23.51
C ILE A 467 -13.65 14.08 22.87
N GLN A 468 -14.22 13.31 21.93
CA GLN A 468 -15.46 13.69 21.24
C GLN A 468 -16.63 13.91 22.21
N ARG A 469 -16.67 13.24 23.39
CA ARG A 469 -17.70 13.51 24.40
C ARG A 469 -17.71 14.95 24.90
N VAL A 470 -16.52 15.58 24.94
CA VAL A 470 -16.36 16.98 25.38
C VAL A 470 -16.73 17.94 24.26
N PHE A 471 -16.38 17.62 23.01
CA PHE A 471 -16.73 18.45 21.85
C PHE A 471 -18.20 18.36 21.46
N HIS A 472 -18.85 17.22 21.76
CA HIS A 472 -20.24 16.93 21.41
C HIS A 472 -21.08 16.51 22.62
N PRO A 473 -21.24 17.39 23.63
CA PRO A 473 -21.91 17.04 24.90
C PRO A 473 -23.37 16.60 24.71
N LYS A 474 -24.08 17.15 23.72
CA LYS A 474 -25.44 16.70 23.41
C LYS A 474 -25.48 15.26 22.89
N THR A 475 -24.52 14.87 22.06
CA THR A 475 -24.41 13.50 21.57
C THR A 475 -23.98 12.56 22.70
N PHE A 476 -23.16 13.05 23.63
CA PHE A 476 -22.82 12.31 24.84
C PHE A 476 -24.06 12.03 25.71
N ASP A 477 -24.90 13.04 25.96
CA ASP A 477 -26.16 12.86 26.70
C ASP A 477 -27.11 11.85 26.01
N GLU A 478 -27.13 11.80 24.67
CA GLU A 478 -27.90 10.81 23.89
C GLU A 478 -27.34 9.39 24.10
N ALA A 479 -26.01 9.24 24.00
CA ALA A 479 -25.33 7.97 24.18
C ALA A 479 -25.45 7.44 25.62
N GLU A 480 -25.34 8.31 26.62
CA GLU A 480 -25.49 7.98 28.04
C GLU A 480 -26.89 7.44 28.35
N LYS A 481 -27.94 8.09 27.85
CA LYS A 481 -29.32 7.57 27.98
C LYS A 481 -29.47 6.20 27.35
N LYS A 482 -28.94 6.01 26.14
CA LYS A 482 -28.99 4.73 25.43
C LYS A 482 -28.23 3.63 26.17
N LEU A 483 -27.07 3.96 26.75
CA LEU A 483 -26.28 3.05 27.57
C LEU A 483 -27.05 2.63 28.83
N ASN A 484 -27.60 3.61 29.55
CA ASN A 484 -28.39 3.36 30.77
C ASN A 484 -29.64 2.53 30.48
N GLU A 485 -30.39 2.82 29.41
CA GLU A 485 -31.55 2.03 28.98
C GLU A 485 -31.20 0.56 28.70
N ARG A 486 -30.01 0.31 28.15
CA ARG A 486 -29.58 -1.03 27.74
C ARG A 486 -28.91 -1.83 28.86
N PHE A 487 -28.03 -1.18 29.64
CA PHE A 487 -27.15 -1.85 30.61
C PHE A 487 -27.44 -1.46 32.07
N GLY A 488 -28.31 -0.48 32.31
CA GLY A 488 -28.66 -0.01 33.65
C GLY A 488 -27.53 0.71 34.39
N LYS A 489 -26.54 1.23 33.65
CA LYS A 489 -25.37 1.94 34.18
C LYS A 489 -25.15 3.25 33.44
N ASP A 490 -24.63 4.24 34.15
CA ASP A 490 -24.18 5.49 33.53
C ASP A 490 -22.83 5.29 32.82
N TRP A 491 -22.44 6.25 31.97
CA TRP A 491 -21.27 6.06 31.10
C TRP A 491 -19.98 5.87 31.90
N ASP A 492 -19.75 6.73 32.89
CA ASP A 492 -18.54 6.70 33.71
C ASP A 492 -18.53 5.55 34.74
N GLU A 493 -19.68 4.89 34.97
CA GLU A 493 -19.75 3.64 35.75
C GLU A 493 -19.35 2.42 34.93
N MET A 494 -19.66 2.41 33.63
CA MET A 494 -19.31 1.32 32.71
C MET A 494 -17.92 1.51 32.11
N TYR A 495 -17.54 2.75 31.82
CA TYR A 495 -16.24 3.16 31.26
C TYR A 495 -15.52 4.15 32.19
N PRO A 496 -15.03 3.73 33.36
CA PRO A 496 -14.13 4.54 34.15
C PRO A 496 -12.96 5.07 33.29
N LEU A 497 -12.80 6.40 33.25
CA LEU A 497 -11.84 7.07 32.36
C LEU A 497 -10.39 6.66 32.58
N ASP A 498 -10.03 6.23 33.79
CA ASP A 498 -8.69 5.77 34.15
C ASP A 498 -8.36 4.37 33.62
N GLN A 499 -9.38 3.61 33.19
CA GLN A 499 -9.22 2.24 32.69
C GLN A 499 -9.51 2.14 31.20
N TYR A 500 -10.58 2.79 30.73
CA TYR A 500 -11.11 2.56 29.40
C TYR A 500 -10.99 3.75 28.46
N TYR A 501 -10.45 4.90 28.86
CA TYR A 501 -10.28 6.00 27.89
C TYR A 501 -9.39 5.56 26.72
N GLN A 502 -9.91 5.62 25.49
CA GLN A 502 -9.25 5.06 24.31
C GLN A 502 -8.73 3.62 24.52
N ASP A 503 -9.58 2.78 25.12
CA ASP A 503 -9.34 1.38 25.48
C ASP A 503 -8.71 0.55 24.37
N MET A 504 -9.32 0.58 23.18
CA MET A 504 -8.89 -0.19 22.03
C MET A 504 -7.46 0.17 21.67
N HIS A 505 -7.07 1.43 21.70
CA HIS A 505 -5.68 1.79 21.39
C HIS A 505 -4.74 1.55 22.57
N LEU A 506 -5.07 2.01 23.78
CA LEU A 506 -4.15 2.00 24.93
C LEU A 506 -3.93 0.61 25.53
N ASN A 507 -4.93 -0.26 25.51
CA ASN A 507 -4.83 -1.60 26.10
C ASN A 507 -4.40 -2.67 25.08
N LEU A 508 -4.62 -2.46 23.77
CA LEU A 508 -4.26 -3.44 22.73
C LEU A 508 -2.92 -3.17 22.04
N PHE A 509 -2.57 -1.91 21.76
CA PHE A 509 -1.36 -1.61 20.96
C PHE A 509 -0.06 -2.02 21.66
N PRO A 510 0.09 -1.85 22.99
CA PRO A 510 1.25 -2.41 23.72
C PRO A 510 1.33 -3.94 23.70
N LYS A 511 0.25 -4.63 23.29
CA LYS A 511 0.20 -6.09 23.11
C LYS A 511 0.38 -6.52 21.66
N GLY A 512 0.57 -5.57 20.74
CA GLY A 512 0.73 -5.85 19.32
C GLY A 512 -0.56 -6.25 18.62
N ILE A 513 -1.73 -5.82 19.11
CA ILE A 513 -3.02 -5.96 18.42
C ILE A 513 -3.39 -4.57 17.90
N VAL A 514 -3.17 -4.34 16.60
CA VAL A 514 -3.36 -3.03 15.95
C VAL A 514 -4.64 -2.97 15.12
N HIS A 515 -5.04 -1.78 14.64
CA HIS A 515 -6.34 -1.59 13.99
C HIS A 515 -6.28 -0.96 12.59
N ALA A 516 -7.06 -1.52 11.67
CA ALA A 516 -7.46 -0.87 10.44
C ALA A 516 -8.78 -0.11 10.64
N GLU A 517 -8.82 1.15 10.22
CA GLU A 517 -9.99 2.02 10.37
C GLU A 517 -10.44 2.54 8.99
N ASN A 518 -11.70 2.96 8.90
CA ASN A 518 -12.35 3.42 7.67
C ASN A 518 -12.37 2.37 6.56
N LEU A 519 -12.59 1.09 6.89
CA LEU A 519 -12.86 0.08 5.87
C LEU A 519 -14.22 0.34 5.19
N GLY A 520 -14.37 -0.12 3.96
CA GLY A 520 -15.57 0.10 3.16
C GLY A 520 -15.54 -0.70 1.86
N GLY A 521 -15.98 -0.11 0.75
CA GLY A 521 -15.94 -0.76 -0.56
C GLY A 521 -16.73 -2.08 -0.58
N ALA A 522 -16.06 -3.18 -0.90
CA ALA A 522 -16.66 -4.51 -0.92
C ALA A 522 -17.24 -4.93 0.45
N LEU A 523 -16.68 -4.44 1.56
CA LEU A 523 -17.13 -4.77 2.92
C LEU A 523 -18.62 -4.47 3.13
N ALA A 524 -19.17 -3.44 2.47
CA ALA A 524 -20.59 -3.10 2.56
C ALA A 524 -21.51 -4.28 2.20
N ASN A 525 -21.07 -5.15 1.29
CA ASN A 525 -21.84 -6.29 0.78
C ASN A 525 -21.29 -7.65 1.22
N MET A 526 -20.21 -7.68 2.00
CA MET A 526 -19.65 -8.92 2.53
C MET A 526 -20.57 -9.51 3.61
N GLU A 527 -20.72 -10.83 3.60
CA GLU A 527 -21.46 -11.59 4.61
C GLU A 527 -20.53 -12.00 5.75
N SER A 528 -21.08 -12.24 6.94
CA SER A 528 -20.33 -12.86 8.04
C SER A 528 -19.73 -14.18 7.58
N GLY A 529 -18.46 -14.41 7.91
CA GLY A 529 -17.79 -15.63 7.48
C GLY A 529 -16.28 -15.61 7.63
N ARG A 530 -15.67 -16.70 7.17
CA ARG A 530 -14.24 -16.93 7.18
C ARG A 530 -13.65 -16.51 5.83
N TYR A 531 -12.57 -15.73 5.88
CA TYR A 531 -11.86 -15.24 4.69
C TYR A 531 -10.35 -15.38 4.90
N PHE A 532 -9.58 -15.37 3.82
CA PHE A 532 -8.17 -15.00 3.93
C PHE A 532 -8.08 -13.48 3.74
N ILE A 533 -7.38 -12.77 4.62
CA ILE A 533 -7.35 -11.32 4.66
C ILE A 533 -5.91 -10.84 4.51
N GLY A 534 -5.70 -9.86 3.64
CA GLY A 534 -4.41 -9.19 3.47
C GLY A 534 -4.50 -7.69 3.70
N CYS A 535 -3.57 -7.18 4.51
CA CYS A 535 -3.26 -5.76 4.65
C CYS A 535 -1.95 -5.45 3.90
N PHE A 536 -2.07 -4.65 2.84
CA PHE A 536 -0.96 -4.26 1.98
C PHE A 536 -0.53 -2.83 2.32
N VAL A 537 -0.09 -2.66 3.57
CA VAL A 537 0.42 -1.39 4.11
C VAL A 537 1.87 -1.16 3.70
N GLN A 538 2.28 0.10 3.52
CA GLN A 538 3.64 0.45 3.08
C GLN A 538 4.70 0.08 4.12
N LYS A 539 5.92 -0.23 3.69
CA LYS A 539 7.03 -0.64 4.58
C LYS A 539 7.79 0.57 5.16
N GLY A 540 7.06 1.51 5.75
CA GLY A 540 7.63 2.78 6.22
C GLY A 540 8.27 2.71 7.61
N MET A 541 9.55 3.02 7.71
CA MET A 541 10.39 2.75 8.89
C MET A 541 10.14 3.69 10.07
N GLU A 542 9.71 4.92 9.83
CA GLU A 542 9.38 5.90 10.87
C GLU A 542 7.86 6.07 11.07
N LEU A 543 7.03 5.34 10.32
CA LEU A 543 5.58 5.54 10.30
C LEU A 543 4.90 4.89 11.51
N ALA A 544 4.13 5.70 12.26
CA ALA A 544 3.34 5.25 13.39
C ALA A 544 1.97 4.69 12.97
N SER A 545 1.42 5.21 11.88
CA SER A 545 0.23 4.75 11.17
C SER A 545 0.53 4.84 9.67
N CYS A 546 -0.22 4.16 8.81
CA CYS A 546 -0.04 4.30 7.36
C CYS A 546 -1.28 3.85 6.59
N TRP A 547 -1.56 4.50 5.46
CA TRP A 547 -2.54 4.00 4.51
C TRP A 547 -2.08 2.66 3.90
N GLY A 548 -3.03 1.82 3.53
CA GLY A 548 -2.77 0.55 2.88
C GLY A 548 -3.97 0.10 2.09
N ARG A 549 -3.78 -0.96 1.30
CA ARG A 549 -4.89 -1.64 0.65
C ARG A 549 -5.29 -2.88 1.43
N PHE A 550 -6.59 -3.11 1.60
CA PHE A 550 -7.15 -4.19 2.39
C PHE A 550 -8.00 -5.07 1.49
N VAL A 551 -7.62 -6.34 1.33
CA VAL A 551 -8.29 -7.26 0.41
C VAL A 551 -8.64 -8.54 1.16
N ALA A 552 -9.90 -8.96 1.06
CA ALA A 552 -10.33 -10.28 1.49
C ALA A 552 -10.41 -11.21 0.27
N PHE A 553 -10.08 -12.48 0.48
CA PHE A 553 -10.09 -13.52 -0.54
C PHE A 553 -11.01 -14.66 -0.12
N ARG A 554 -11.81 -15.17 -1.07
CA ARG A 554 -12.59 -16.39 -0.92
C ARG A 554 -12.66 -17.15 -2.26
N GLU A 555 -12.93 -18.45 -2.18
CA GLU A 555 -13.19 -19.31 -3.36
C GLU A 555 -14.59 -19.10 -3.93
#